data_AF-A0A7S2V8D9-F1
#
_entry.id   AF-A0A7S2V8D9-F1
#
_cell.length_a   1.000
_cell.length_b   1.000
_cell.length_c   1.000
_cell.angle_alpha   90.00
_cell.angle_beta   90.00
_cell.angle_gamma   90.00
#
_symmetry.space_group_name_H-M   'P 1'
#
loop_
_entity.id
_entity.type
_entity.pdbx_description
1 polymer ?
#
loop_
_entity_poly.entity_id
_entity_poly.type
_entity_poly.pdbx_seq_one_letter_code
_entity_poly.pdbx_strand_id
1 'polypeptide(L)'
;CAAPQVVLVAHDWEHRAYFAQRVQYWLQQYGGQSAPFYPGSKDTHDHFAQLPGAQVLSCVNAGAPDGKRPEQPPIWFPNGGGLRNQQSKNKGTTTEQPLDNKDHDIPTDLLTREAFCPVLAEIPLTHCSQKDDPVTFLQKAVEYAETNTFGSLSAVLLMDDATAQLPEVNEIVARMKYGVVGINMIPAFAYSVSTLVW
;
A
#
# COMPACT_ATOMS: atom_id res chain seq x y z
N CYS A 1 -11.41 -8.30 -2.86
CA CYS A 1 -10.33 -8.76 -3.74
C CYS A 1 -9.58 -7.60 -4.40
N ALA A 2 -10.23 -6.66 -5.11
CA ALA A 2 -9.50 -5.60 -5.83
C ALA A 2 -9.05 -4.38 -4.98
N ALA A 3 -9.47 -4.29 -3.71
CA ALA A 3 -9.10 -3.15 -2.87
C ALA A 3 -7.58 -3.19 -2.56
N PRO A 4 -6.87 -2.05 -2.62
CA PRO A 4 -5.45 -2.04 -2.30
C PRO A 4 -5.24 -2.34 -0.82
N GLN A 5 -4.24 -3.16 -0.51
CA GLN A 5 -3.81 -3.46 0.86
C GLN A 5 -2.44 -2.87 1.19
N VAL A 6 -1.60 -2.69 0.17
CA VAL A 6 -0.23 -2.22 0.29
C VAL A 6 -0.01 -1.05 -0.68
N VAL A 7 0.63 0.00 -0.18
CA VAL A 7 1.14 1.14 -0.95
C VAL A 7 2.65 1.19 -0.77
N LEU A 8 3.38 1.18 -1.87
CA LEU A 8 4.85 1.28 -1.86
C LEU A 8 5.26 2.72 -2.15
N VAL A 9 6.19 3.26 -1.37
CA VAL A 9 6.71 4.62 -1.53
C VAL A 9 8.23 4.64 -1.34
N ALA A 10 8.96 5.60 -1.93
CA ALA A 10 10.37 5.77 -1.58
C ALA A 10 10.52 6.21 -0.12
N HIS A 11 11.48 5.63 0.62
CA HIS A 11 11.57 5.83 2.06
C HIS A 11 11.86 7.27 2.49
N ASP A 12 12.63 7.99 1.68
CA ASP A 12 13.11 9.37 1.85
C ASP A 12 12.33 10.37 0.99
N TRP A 13 11.19 9.98 0.40
CA TRP A 13 10.34 10.90 -0.34
C TRP A 13 9.86 12.05 0.55
N GLU A 14 10.18 13.29 0.16
CA GLU A 14 9.94 14.49 0.97
C GLU A 14 8.46 14.69 1.35
N HIS A 15 7.54 14.24 0.49
CA HIS A 15 6.11 14.36 0.73
C HIS A 15 5.51 13.15 1.44
N ARG A 16 6.30 12.11 1.74
CA ARG A 16 5.82 10.86 2.33
C ARG A 16 5.02 11.08 3.60
N ALA A 17 5.53 11.86 4.55
CA ALA A 17 4.84 12.12 5.81
C ALA A 17 3.50 12.84 5.60
N TYR A 18 3.46 13.82 4.69
CA TYR A 18 2.23 14.51 4.33
C TYR A 18 1.24 13.58 3.62
N PHE A 19 1.72 12.76 2.69
CA PHE A 19 0.93 11.74 2.01
C PHE A 19 0.29 10.76 3.01
N ALA A 20 1.07 10.19 3.93
CA ALA A 20 0.57 9.28 4.96
C ALA A 20 -0.53 9.93 5.83
N GLN A 21 -0.34 11.21 6.22
CA GLN A 21 -1.36 11.97 6.95
C GLN A 21 -2.64 12.17 6.12
N ARG A 22 -2.52 12.45 4.81
CA ARG A 22 -3.66 12.61 3.91
C ARG A 22 -4.42 11.30 3.71
N VAL A 23 -3.71 10.17 3.58
CA VAL A 23 -4.32 8.83 3.51
C VAL A 23 -5.09 8.55 4.80
N GLN A 24 -4.45 8.71 5.96
CA GLN A 24 -5.09 8.50 7.25
C GLN A 24 -6.33 9.39 7.43
N TYR A 25 -6.23 10.67 7.06
CA TYR A 25 -7.36 11.60 7.09
C TYR A 25 -8.54 11.06 6.28
N TRP A 26 -8.32 10.65 5.02
CA TRP A 26 -9.41 10.16 4.18
C TRP A 26 -10.00 8.82 4.65
N LEU A 27 -9.17 7.93 5.21
CA LEU A 27 -9.64 6.71 5.85
C LEU A 27 -10.55 7.03 7.05
N GLN A 28 -10.21 8.03 7.86
CA GLN A 28 -11.08 8.48 8.98
C GLN A 28 -12.36 9.16 8.49
N GLN A 29 -12.33 9.86 7.36
CA GLN A 29 -13.52 10.51 6.82
C GLN A 29 -14.50 9.50 6.21
N TYR A 30 -14.01 8.55 5.42
CA TYR A 30 -14.86 7.73 4.56
C TYR A 30 -14.71 6.22 4.75
N GLY A 31 -13.73 5.77 5.50
CA GLY A 31 -13.51 4.35 5.72
C GLY A 31 -14.58 3.73 6.63
N GLY A 32 -14.91 2.46 6.38
CA GLY A 32 -15.84 1.70 7.20
C GLY A 32 -17.32 2.07 7.05
N GLN A 33 -17.72 2.88 6.06
CA GLN A 33 -19.14 3.25 5.87
C GLN A 33 -20.08 2.05 5.62
N SER A 34 -19.53 0.94 5.12
CA SER A 34 -20.26 -0.31 4.91
C SER A 34 -19.55 -1.46 5.62
N ALA A 35 -20.34 -2.35 6.22
CA ALA A 35 -19.81 -3.60 6.74
C ALA A 35 -19.20 -4.43 5.58
N PRO A 36 -17.99 -4.98 5.75
CA PRO A 36 -17.44 -5.96 4.83
C PRO A 36 -18.41 -7.13 4.63
N PHE A 37 -18.66 -7.49 3.37
CA PHE A 37 -19.58 -8.57 3.00
C PHE A 37 -18.97 -9.98 3.19
N TYR A 38 -17.65 -10.09 3.27
CA TYR A 38 -16.96 -11.38 3.22
C TYR A 38 -17.10 -12.18 4.54
N PRO A 39 -17.44 -13.48 4.46
CA PRO A 39 -17.43 -14.37 5.63
C PRO A 39 -16.04 -14.41 6.29
N GLY A 40 -15.99 -14.35 7.63
CA GLY A 40 -14.73 -14.36 8.39
C GLY A 40 -13.94 -13.05 8.32
N SER A 41 -14.47 -12.01 7.68
CA SER A 41 -13.84 -10.69 7.63
C SER A 41 -13.65 -10.10 9.04
N LYS A 42 -14.57 -10.37 9.97
CA LYS A 42 -14.43 -9.94 11.37
C LYS A 42 -13.21 -10.55 12.05
N ASP A 43 -13.04 -11.88 11.98
CA ASP A 43 -11.89 -12.55 12.59
C ASP A 43 -10.57 -12.07 11.97
N THR A 44 -10.59 -11.84 10.66
CA THR A 44 -9.42 -11.31 9.94
C THR A 44 -9.13 -9.88 10.36
N HIS A 45 -10.14 -9.03 10.49
CA HIS A 45 -9.99 -7.67 11.00
C HIS A 45 -9.43 -7.65 12.42
N ASP A 46 -9.96 -8.46 13.32
CA ASP A 46 -9.49 -8.60 14.70
C ASP A 46 -8.02 -9.07 14.75
N HIS A 47 -7.61 -9.95 13.82
CA HIS A 47 -6.22 -10.38 13.66
C HIS A 47 -5.31 -9.21 13.23
N PHE A 48 -5.67 -8.48 12.17
CA PHE A 48 -4.89 -7.33 11.71
C PHE A 48 -4.82 -6.22 12.76
N ALA A 49 -5.88 -6.01 13.55
CA ALA A 49 -5.89 -5.01 14.61
C ALA A 49 -4.87 -5.29 15.73
N GLN A 50 -4.42 -6.55 15.85
CA GLN A 50 -3.46 -6.99 16.87
C GLN A 50 -2.00 -6.99 16.35
N LEU A 51 -1.79 -6.81 15.04
CA LEU A 51 -0.44 -6.80 14.48
C LEU A 51 0.35 -5.57 14.96
N PRO A 52 1.69 -5.68 15.10
CA PRO A 52 2.55 -4.55 15.45
C PRO A 52 2.33 -3.35 14.51
N GLY A 53 2.19 -2.17 15.11
CA GLY A 53 2.02 -0.91 14.40
C GLY A 53 0.64 -0.69 13.76
N ALA A 54 -0.33 -1.58 13.99
CA ALA A 54 -1.72 -1.36 13.60
C ALA A 54 -2.30 -0.11 14.28
N GLN A 55 -2.92 0.76 13.49
CA GLN A 55 -3.69 1.90 13.98
C GLN A 55 -5.15 1.72 13.60
N VAL A 56 -6.00 1.33 14.56
CA VAL A 56 -7.44 1.27 14.37
C VAL A 56 -8.01 2.69 14.40
N LEU A 57 -8.51 3.16 13.26
CA LEU A 57 -8.90 4.56 13.07
C LEU A 57 -10.35 4.81 13.52
N SER A 58 -10.58 5.91 14.24
CA SER A 58 -11.94 6.38 14.50
C SER A 58 -12.51 7.09 13.26
N CYS A 59 -13.67 6.64 12.80
CA CYS A 59 -14.33 7.26 11.66
C CYS A 59 -15.18 8.46 12.10
N VAL A 60 -14.91 9.63 11.55
CA VAL A 60 -15.56 10.91 11.91
C VAL A 60 -16.88 11.08 11.19
N ASN A 61 -16.92 10.72 9.90
CA ASN A 61 -18.10 10.79 9.05
C ASN A 61 -18.56 9.40 8.60
N ALA A 62 -18.34 8.36 9.41
CA ALA A 62 -19.01 7.08 9.22
C ALA A 62 -20.50 7.25 9.55
N GLY A 63 -21.21 7.92 8.64
CA GLY A 63 -22.64 7.91 8.58
C GLY A 63 -23.09 6.54 8.11
N ALA A 64 -23.05 5.55 9.02
CA ALA A 64 -24.11 4.55 8.95
C ALA A 64 -25.44 5.32 9.06
N PRO A 65 -26.49 4.96 8.30
CA PRO A 65 -27.78 5.64 8.35
C PRO A 65 -28.39 5.79 9.76
N ASP A 66 -27.86 5.07 10.75
CA ASP A 66 -28.28 5.02 12.14
C ASP A 66 -27.31 5.70 13.15
N GLY A 67 -26.24 6.34 12.69
CA GLY A 67 -25.27 7.04 13.54
C GLY A 67 -24.37 6.14 14.38
N LYS A 68 -24.33 4.83 14.12
CA LYS A 68 -23.44 3.90 14.83
C LYS A 68 -22.03 3.90 14.25
N ARG A 69 -21.04 3.66 15.12
CA ARG A 69 -19.67 3.39 14.69
C ARG A 69 -19.64 2.12 13.83
N PRO A 70 -18.77 2.06 12.82
CA PRO A 70 -18.64 0.87 12.01
C PRO A 70 -18.09 -0.28 12.85
N GLU A 71 -18.63 -1.48 12.63
CA GLU A 71 -18.21 -2.70 13.33
C GLU A 71 -16.74 -3.02 13.05
N GLN A 72 -16.27 -2.74 11.83
CA GLN A 72 -14.90 -2.95 11.38
C GLN A 72 -14.31 -1.63 10.87
N PRO A 73 -13.83 -0.75 11.77
CA PRO A 73 -13.18 0.50 11.40
C PRO A 73 -11.90 0.26 10.59
N PRO A 74 -11.45 1.21 9.76
CA PRO A 74 -10.20 1.08 9.02
C PRO A 74 -9.00 0.85 9.93
N ILE A 75 -8.11 -0.03 9.51
CA ILE A 75 -6.81 -0.26 10.13
C ILE A 75 -5.75 0.30 9.18
N TRP A 76 -4.95 1.21 9.71
CA TRP A 76 -3.85 1.84 9.01
C TRP A 76 -2.52 1.37 9.59
N PHE A 77 -1.61 0.94 8.71
CA PHE A 77 -0.24 0.62 9.06
C PHE A 77 0.67 1.66 8.40
N PRO A 78 0.96 2.79 9.06
CA PRO A 78 2.01 3.66 8.56
C PRO A 78 3.32 2.90 8.66
N ASN A 79 4.19 3.09 7.66
CA ASN A 79 5.57 2.65 7.77
C ASN A 79 5.74 1.13 8.05
N GLY A 80 4.92 0.30 7.40
CA GLY A 80 4.96 -1.16 7.51
C GLY A 80 4.68 -1.72 8.89
N GLY A 81 4.09 -0.93 9.79
CA GLY A 81 3.88 -1.34 11.18
C GLY A 81 5.13 -1.26 12.07
N GLY A 82 6.26 -0.76 11.53
CA GLY A 82 7.53 -0.78 12.26
C GLY A 82 8.71 -0.05 11.58
N LEU A 83 8.72 1.28 11.59
CA LEU A 83 9.88 1.98 12.16
C LEU A 83 9.35 2.77 13.36
N ARG A 84 9.68 2.28 14.55
CA ARG A 84 9.76 3.14 15.73
C ARG A 84 10.66 4.30 15.33
N ASN A 85 10.22 5.55 15.49
CA ASN A 85 11.03 6.75 15.25
C ASN A 85 12.44 6.56 15.85
N GLN A 86 13.41 6.08 15.05
CA GLN A 86 14.80 6.11 15.44
C GLN A 86 15.23 7.55 15.19
N GLN A 87 15.13 8.37 16.22
CA GLN A 87 15.91 9.59 16.30
C GLN A 87 17.34 9.24 15.90
N SER A 88 17.78 9.85 14.80
CA SER A 88 19.12 9.76 14.24
C SER A 88 20.19 9.76 15.33
N LYS A 89 20.89 8.63 15.47
CA LYS A 89 22.29 8.64 15.86
C LYS A 89 23.09 8.25 14.63
N ASN A 90 23.58 9.29 13.94
CA ASN A 90 24.62 9.21 12.93
C ASN A 90 25.72 8.21 13.31
N LYS A 91 26.09 7.35 12.37
CA LYS A 91 27.49 7.10 11.99
C LYS A 91 27.53 6.42 10.63
N GLY A 92 28.20 7.08 9.70
CA GLY A 92 28.30 6.63 8.32
C GLY A 92 29.27 5.48 8.12
N THR A 93 29.02 4.74 7.05
CA THR A 93 30.04 4.16 6.16
C THR A 93 29.32 3.65 4.92
N THR A 94 29.71 4.15 3.76
CA THR A 94 29.24 3.74 2.44
C THR A 94 29.96 2.46 2.04
N THR A 95 29.20 1.37 1.95
CA THR A 95 29.53 0.18 1.17
C THR A 95 28.23 -0.31 0.57
N GLU A 96 28.18 -0.42 -0.75
CA GLU A 96 27.06 -1.01 -1.49
C GLU A 96 26.90 -2.46 -1.02
N GLN A 97 25.91 -2.67 -0.15
CA GLN A 97 25.48 -3.98 0.29
C GLN A 97 24.46 -4.54 -0.72
N PRO A 98 24.37 -5.88 -0.88
CA PRO A 98 23.22 -6.51 -1.54
C PRO A 98 21.91 -5.99 -0.93
N LEU A 99 20.77 -6.13 -1.62
CA LEU A 99 19.42 -5.83 -1.10
C LEU A 99 19.15 -6.58 0.21
N ASP A 100 19.73 -6.10 1.31
CA ASP A 100 19.67 -6.67 2.63
C ASP A 100 18.41 -6.13 3.29
N ASN A 101 17.50 -7.07 3.58
CA ASN A 101 16.13 -6.87 4.01
C ASN A 101 16.02 -6.09 5.32
N LYS A 102 16.24 -4.78 5.32
CA LYS A 102 15.92 -3.92 6.47
C LYS A 102 14.41 -3.81 6.77
N ASP A 103 13.60 -4.55 6.02
CA ASP A 103 12.15 -4.68 6.16
C ASP A 103 11.75 -5.87 7.07
N HIS A 104 12.70 -6.51 7.77
CA HIS A 104 12.45 -7.60 8.72
C HIS A 104 11.47 -7.25 9.86
N ASP A 105 11.20 -5.96 10.08
CA ASP A 105 10.26 -5.48 11.10
C ASP A 105 8.81 -5.39 10.59
N ILE A 106 8.55 -5.61 9.29
CA ILE A 106 7.19 -5.64 8.73
C ILE A 106 6.55 -6.98 9.10
N PRO A 107 5.37 -7.01 9.75
CA PRO A 107 4.66 -8.25 10.01
C PRO A 107 4.41 -9.00 8.69
N THR A 108 4.87 -10.24 8.58
CA THR A 108 4.75 -11.03 7.33
C THR A 108 3.31 -11.10 6.82
N ASP A 109 2.35 -11.30 7.73
CA ASP A 109 0.92 -11.34 7.41
C ASP A 109 0.40 -10.05 6.75
N LEU A 110 1.07 -8.90 6.97
CA LEU A 110 0.70 -7.65 6.31
C LEU A 110 0.90 -7.70 4.79
N LEU A 111 1.87 -8.48 4.33
CA LEU A 111 2.20 -8.63 2.92
C LEU A 111 1.66 -9.93 2.33
N THR A 112 1.48 -10.97 3.15
CA THR A 112 1.18 -12.32 2.66
C THR A 112 -0.25 -12.81 2.90
N ARG A 113 -1.05 -12.09 3.71
CA ARG A 113 -2.43 -12.49 4.05
C ARG A 113 -3.45 -11.48 3.54
N GLU A 114 -4.40 -11.95 2.74
CA GLU A 114 -5.52 -11.11 2.30
C GLU A 114 -6.44 -10.78 3.47
N ALA A 115 -6.79 -9.50 3.65
CA ALA A 115 -7.52 -9.03 4.82
C ALA A 115 -9.05 -9.12 4.67
N PHE A 116 -9.58 -8.99 3.45
CA PHE A 116 -11.03 -8.93 3.17
C PHE A 116 -11.83 -7.95 4.06
N CYS A 117 -11.14 -6.98 4.63
CA CYS A 117 -11.67 -5.92 5.49
C CYS A 117 -10.83 -4.65 5.26
N PRO A 118 -11.21 -3.48 5.82
CA PRO A 118 -10.58 -2.20 5.51
C PRO A 118 -9.20 -2.07 6.17
N VAL A 119 -8.18 -2.70 5.57
CA VAL A 119 -6.77 -2.66 6.00
C VAL A 119 -5.93 -2.05 4.88
N LEU A 120 -5.09 -1.07 5.22
CA LEU A 120 -4.12 -0.50 4.30
C LEU A 120 -2.78 -0.28 4.99
N ALA A 121 -1.69 -0.60 4.30
CA ALA A 121 -0.32 -0.41 4.75
C ALA A 121 0.47 0.47 3.79
N GLU A 122 1.24 1.40 4.34
CA GLU A 122 2.31 2.09 3.61
C GLU A 122 3.63 1.40 3.89
N ILE A 123 4.32 0.94 2.86
CA ILE A 123 5.64 0.34 2.94
C ILE A 123 6.67 1.25 2.28
N PRO A 124 7.54 1.91 3.05
CA PRO A 124 8.67 2.63 2.48
C PRO A 124 9.74 1.67 2.01
N LEU A 125 10.12 1.79 0.74
CA LEU A 125 11.20 1.01 0.16
C LEU A 125 12.54 1.62 0.56
N THR A 126 13.22 0.97 1.50
CA THR A 126 14.51 1.44 2.07
C THR A 126 15.66 1.46 1.05
N HIS A 127 15.54 0.70 -0.04
CA HIS A 127 16.49 0.64 -1.15
C HIS A 127 16.13 1.59 -2.33
N CYS A 128 15.05 2.35 -2.20
CA CYS A 128 14.65 3.39 -3.13
C CYS A 128 14.92 4.77 -2.55
N SER A 129 15.44 5.70 -3.34
CA SER A 129 15.62 7.10 -2.93
C SER A 129 14.73 8.02 -3.75
N GLN A 130 14.31 9.17 -3.19
CA GLN A 130 13.69 10.25 -3.94
C GLN A 130 14.57 10.74 -5.11
N LYS A 131 15.89 10.56 -5.01
CA LYS A 131 16.83 10.92 -6.07
C LYS A 131 16.89 9.89 -7.20
N ASP A 132 16.33 8.70 -7.01
CA ASP A 132 16.19 7.75 -8.11
C ASP A 132 15.31 8.38 -9.19
N ASP A 133 15.65 8.14 -10.45
CA ASP A 133 14.74 8.50 -11.53
C ASP A 133 13.45 7.65 -11.44
N PRO A 134 12.31 8.14 -11.98
CA PRO A 134 11.03 7.46 -11.84
C PRO A 134 11.01 6.02 -12.35
N VAL A 135 11.78 5.71 -13.40
CA VAL A 135 11.84 4.35 -13.99
C VAL A 135 12.59 3.41 -13.05
N THR A 136 13.73 3.84 -12.52
CA THR A 136 14.49 3.08 -11.52
C THR A 136 13.66 2.79 -10.27
N PHE A 137 12.93 3.79 -9.76
CA PHE A 137 12.00 3.58 -8.64
C PHE A 137 10.93 2.54 -8.98
N LEU A 138 10.28 2.68 -10.14
CA LEU A 138 9.22 1.76 -10.57
C LEU A 138 9.73 0.32 -10.69
N GLN A 139 10.92 0.12 -11.25
CA GLN A 139 11.53 -1.21 -11.37
C GLN A 139 11.74 -1.87 -10.02
N LYS A 140 12.33 -1.15 -9.06
CA LYS A 140 12.57 -1.62 -7.69
C LYS A 140 11.26 -1.91 -6.96
N ALA A 141 10.26 -1.04 -7.10
CA ALA A 141 8.95 -1.21 -6.48
C ALA A 141 8.21 -2.45 -7.02
N VAL A 142 8.26 -2.67 -8.34
CA VAL A 142 7.67 -3.87 -8.98
C VAL A 142 8.39 -5.13 -8.51
N GLU A 143 9.73 -5.12 -8.49
CA GLU A 143 10.51 -6.26 -7.99
C GLU A 143 10.16 -6.59 -6.53
N TYR A 144 10.05 -5.56 -5.68
CA TYR A 144 9.64 -5.74 -4.30
C TYR A 144 8.24 -6.35 -4.19
N ALA A 145 7.27 -5.81 -4.93
CA ALA A 145 5.89 -6.27 -4.89
C ALA A 145 5.79 -7.73 -5.34
N GLU A 146 6.40 -8.10 -6.47
CA GLU A 146 6.36 -9.47 -7.00
C GLU A 146 7.10 -10.49 -6.11
N THR A 147 8.05 -10.05 -5.30
CA THR A 147 8.85 -10.93 -4.44
C THR A 147 8.23 -11.10 -3.05
N ASN A 148 7.67 -10.02 -2.49
CA ASN A 148 7.32 -9.96 -1.07
C ASN A 148 5.81 -9.92 -0.80
N THR A 149 4.99 -9.56 -1.79
CA THR A 149 3.54 -9.44 -1.59
C THR A 149 2.79 -10.64 -2.16
N PHE A 150 1.81 -11.11 -1.40
CA PHE A 150 0.85 -12.10 -1.87
C PHE A 150 -0.29 -11.41 -2.61
N GLY A 151 -0.70 -12.00 -3.73
CA GLY A 151 -1.80 -11.50 -4.55
C GLY A 151 -1.31 -11.03 -5.91
N SER A 152 -2.10 -11.36 -6.93
CA SER A 152 -1.79 -11.06 -8.33
C SER A 152 -2.97 -10.42 -9.06
N LEU A 153 -4.04 -10.05 -8.35
CA LEU A 153 -5.27 -9.57 -8.97
C LEU A 153 -5.01 -8.26 -9.74
N SER A 154 -4.55 -7.24 -9.04
CA SER A 154 -4.36 -5.90 -9.58
C SER A 154 -3.17 -5.18 -8.96
N ALA A 155 -2.48 -4.38 -9.77
CA ALA A 155 -1.52 -3.38 -9.32
C ALA A 155 -1.93 -2.00 -9.87
N VAL A 156 -1.72 -0.96 -9.07
CA VAL A 156 -1.94 0.42 -9.51
C VAL A 156 -0.66 1.21 -9.36
N LEU A 157 -0.31 1.92 -10.43
CA LEU A 157 0.82 2.82 -10.50
C LEU A 157 0.29 4.26 -10.49
N LEU A 158 0.84 5.09 -9.62
CA LEU A 158 0.52 6.52 -9.55
C LEU A 158 1.77 7.29 -9.99
N MET A 159 1.65 8.05 -11.07
CA MET A 159 2.77 8.80 -11.66
C MET A 159 2.24 10.00 -12.45
N ASP A 160 3.09 10.99 -12.73
CA ASP A 160 2.71 12.09 -13.60
C ASP A 160 2.62 11.64 -15.08
N ASP A 161 1.93 12.44 -15.90
CA ASP A 161 1.70 12.11 -17.31
C ASP A 161 2.99 12.00 -18.13
N ALA A 162 4.03 12.79 -17.82
CA ALA A 162 5.27 12.75 -18.58
C ALA A 162 6.00 11.42 -18.32
N THR A 163 6.05 10.99 -17.06
CA THR A 163 6.60 9.67 -16.68
C THR A 163 5.80 8.53 -17.31
N ALA A 164 4.47 8.60 -17.32
CA ALA A 164 3.60 7.55 -17.87
C ALA A 164 3.80 7.31 -19.38
N GLN A 165 4.31 8.29 -20.12
CA GLN A 165 4.56 8.20 -21.56
C GLN A 165 5.95 7.65 -21.90
N LEU A 166 6.80 7.38 -20.91
CA LEU A 166 8.13 6.83 -21.13
C LEU A 166 8.05 5.39 -21.69
N PRO A 167 8.77 5.06 -22.78
CA PRO A 167 8.78 3.70 -23.33
C PRO A 167 9.16 2.62 -22.31
N GLU A 168 10.09 2.93 -21.39
CA GLU A 168 10.56 2.04 -20.35
C GLU A 168 9.46 1.67 -19.35
N VAL A 169 8.51 2.59 -19.09
CA VAL A 169 7.34 2.30 -18.26
C VAL A 169 6.45 1.27 -18.94
N ASN A 170 6.23 1.38 -20.25
CA ASN A 170 5.46 0.38 -21.01
C ASN A 170 6.11 -1.00 -20.98
N GLU A 171 7.44 -1.08 -21.08
CA GLU A 171 8.17 -2.35 -20.98
C GLU A 171 8.02 -2.98 -19.59
N ILE A 172 8.08 -2.18 -18.53
CA ILE A 172 7.87 -2.65 -17.15
C ILE A 172 6.43 -3.14 -16.96
N VAL A 173 5.44 -2.36 -17.41
CA VAL A 173 4.02 -2.74 -17.30
C VAL A 173 3.73 -4.02 -18.07
N ALA A 174 4.32 -4.19 -19.26
CA ALA A 174 4.12 -5.38 -20.09
C ALA A 174 4.64 -6.69 -19.46
N ARG A 175 5.63 -6.63 -18.56
CA ARG A 175 6.18 -7.82 -17.88
C ARG A 175 5.55 -8.13 -16.53
N MET A 176 4.77 -7.21 -15.98
CA MET A 176 4.17 -7.34 -14.64
C MET A 176 3.22 -8.55 -14.57
N LYS A 177 3.28 -9.31 -13.47
CA LYS A 177 2.51 -10.56 -13.31
C LYS A 177 1.08 -10.38 -12.78
N TYR A 178 0.54 -9.16 -12.84
CA TYR A 178 -0.80 -8.84 -12.31
C TYR A 178 -1.88 -8.99 -13.38
N GLY A 179 -3.06 -9.48 -13.00
CA GLY A 179 -4.19 -9.63 -13.91
C GLY A 179 -4.67 -8.30 -14.49
N VAL A 180 -4.52 -7.21 -13.72
CA VAL A 180 -4.75 -5.84 -14.19
C VAL A 180 -3.66 -4.91 -13.66
N VAL A 181 -3.07 -4.10 -14.54
CA VAL A 181 -2.16 -3.01 -14.17
C VAL A 181 -2.82 -1.69 -14.57
N GLY A 182 -3.19 -0.88 -13.59
CA GLY A 182 -3.80 0.43 -13.81
C GLY A 182 -2.80 1.55 -13.60
N ILE A 183 -2.75 2.54 -14.49
CA ILE A 183 -1.95 3.76 -14.31
C ILE A 183 -2.92 4.91 -14.01
N ASN A 184 -2.72 5.62 -12.90
CA ASN A 184 -3.54 6.76 -12.47
C ASN A 184 -5.05 6.46 -12.38
N MET A 185 -5.40 5.22 -12.05
CA MET A 185 -6.78 4.76 -11.95
C MET A 185 -7.01 3.90 -10.70
N ILE A 186 -8.22 3.92 -10.15
CA ILE A 186 -8.54 3.09 -8.99
C ILE A 186 -8.65 1.60 -9.38
N PRO A 187 -8.19 0.66 -8.53
CA PRO A 187 -8.23 -0.77 -8.86
C PRO A 187 -9.64 -1.28 -9.17
N ALA A 188 -10.66 -0.79 -8.46
CA ALA A 188 -12.05 -1.21 -8.64
C ALA A 188 -12.60 -0.90 -10.04
N PHE A 189 -12.17 0.22 -10.65
CA PHE A 189 -12.62 0.58 -11.99
C PHE A 189 -12.05 -0.37 -13.04
N ALA A 190 -10.84 -0.88 -12.81
CA ALA A 190 -10.19 -1.85 -13.68
C ALA A 190 -10.98 -3.17 -13.81
N TYR A 191 -11.79 -3.53 -12.81
CA TYR A 191 -12.70 -4.70 -12.85
C TYR A 191 -14.09 -4.39 -13.38
N SER A 192 -14.45 -3.11 -13.55
CA SER A 192 -15.78 -2.75 -14.08
C SER A 192 -15.91 -3.07 -15.58
N VAL A 193 -14.79 -3.32 -16.26
CA VAL A 193 -14.74 -3.76 -17.66
C VAL A 193 -14.62 -5.29 -17.72
N SER A 194 -15.72 -5.95 -18.08
CA SER A 194 -15.83 -7.42 -18.08
C SER A 194 -14.96 -8.13 -19.12
N THR A 195 -14.54 -7.39 -20.14
CA THR A 195 -13.64 -7.83 -21.22
C THR A 195 -12.83 -6.63 -21.68
N LEU A 196 -11.51 -6.74 -21.70
CA LEU A 196 -10.68 -5.78 -22.40
C LEU A 196 -10.94 -5.96 -23.91
N VAL A 197 -11.36 -4.88 -24.57
CA VAL A 197 -11.64 -4.86 -26.02
C VAL A 197 -10.32 -4.78 -26.78
N TRP A 198 -9.58 -5.89 -26.83
CA TRP A 198 -8.55 -6.05 -27.85
C TRP A 198 -9.18 -6.60 -29.14
#